data_AF-A0A5A7U166-F1
#
_entry.id   AF-A0A5A7U166-F1
#
_cell.length_a   1.000
_cell.length_b   1.000
_cell.length_c   1.000
_cell.angle_alpha   90.00
_cell.angle_beta   90.00
_cell.angle_gamma   90.00
#
_symmetry.space_group_name_H-M   'P 1'
#
loop_
_entity.id
_entity.type
_entity.pdbx_description
1 polymer ?
#
loop_
_entity_poly.entity_id
_entity_poly.type
_entity_poly.pdbx_seq_one_letter_code
_entity_poly.pdbx_strand_id
1 'polypeptide(L)'
;MTSPSPWHGGERRNSTSSGERRNSSSVSERRNSSSRGSRTPVYFPYSPSPDVSTGMESRSRHNPVKAAARSFAGAFTSCFTPPEKETPRSLGFGSELRNSSDASSHNGKRNQGSRREPRSSSNLAHDREPGSLRINIEEIRKATKNFSASSKIGQGGFGAVYKGKLDGVLVAIKRAKKSVYDNNLGLEFKSEIQTLAQVEHLNLVKFYGYLEHQDERIVIVEYVPNGTLREHLECIHGTVLDLATRLAIATDVAHAITYLHMYTDRPIIHRDIKSSNILLTENYRAKVADFGFARLAADGDATHVSTQVKGTAGYLDPEYLKTYQLTEKSDIYSFGVLLVELVTGRRPIEPKRELEQRITPKWAMKKFSEGEASAILDPNLEQTEANHLAVEKILELALQCLAPRRHSRPSMRRCAEILWRIRKDHRDLSAPDFRSFSTNSQRSASVREK
;
A
#
# COMPACT_ATOMS: atom_id res chain seq x y z
N MET A 1 45.96 7.29 42.98
CA MET A 1 46.21 5.90 43.42
C MET A 1 45.02 5.04 42.95
N THR A 2 45.18 3.96 42.18
CA THR A 2 46.35 3.53 41.38
C THR A 2 45.91 2.51 40.33
N SER A 3 46.16 2.79 39.04
CA SER A 3 46.41 1.77 38.00
C SER A 3 47.84 1.19 38.21
N PRO A 4 48.37 0.17 37.48
CA PRO A 4 47.92 -0.31 36.16
C PRO A 4 48.08 -1.82 35.80
N SER A 5 47.23 -2.24 34.85
CA SER A 5 47.58 -3.02 33.64
C SER A 5 48.41 -4.34 33.79
N PRO A 6 49.23 -4.80 32.80
CA PRO A 6 48.82 -5.98 32.01
C PRO A 6 49.90 -7.07 31.87
N TRP A 7 49.61 -8.16 31.12
CA TRP A 7 50.63 -9.11 30.65
C TRP A 7 50.47 -9.51 29.17
N HIS A 8 51.57 -9.35 28.42
CA HIS A 8 51.90 -10.09 27.19
C HIS A 8 52.45 -11.49 27.58
N GLY A 9 52.68 -12.47 26.70
CA GLY A 9 52.45 -12.59 25.25
C GLY A 9 53.55 -13.43 24.57
N GLY A 10 53.35 -13.77 23.29
CA GLY A 10 54.32 -14.47 22.43
C GLY A 10 54.49 -15.97 22.69
N GLU A 11 55.27 -16.73 21.92
CA GLU A 11 55.62 -16.64 20.48
C GLU A 11 56.33 -17.96 20.06
N ARG A 12 56.57 -18.16 18.75
CA ARG A 12 57.49 -19.17 18.14
C ARG A 12 57.07 -20.66 18.19
N ARG A 13 57.60 -21.55 17.35
CA ARG A 13 57.95 -21.57 15.88
C ARG A 13 58.59 -22.94 15.57
N ASN A 14 58.74 -23.24 14.27
CA ASN A 14 59.45 -24.40 13.66
C ASN A 14 58.66 -25.72 13.61
N SER A 15 58.73 -26.62 12.61
CA SER A 15 59.14 -26.67 11.17
C SER A 15 59.88 -27.98 10.86
N THR A 16 60.04 -28.32 9.57
CA THR A 16 60.63 -29.58 9.00
C THR A 16 59.71 -30.82 9.15
N SER A 17 59.22 -31.50 8.10
CA SER A 17 59.78 -32.17 6.89
C SER A 17 59.99 -33.70 7.14
N SER A 18 60.04 -34.62 6.17
CA SER A 18 59.97 -34.56 4.68
C SER A 18 59.78 -35.97 4.06
N GLY A 19 58.98 -36.08 2.98
CA GLY A 19 59.08 -37.16 1.97
C GLY A 19 58.59 -38.58 2.37
N GLU A 20 58.55 -39.57 1.46
CA GLU A 20 58.50 -39.55 -0.02
C GLU A 20 58.08 -40.95 -0.57
N ARG A 21 57.98 -41.11 -1.91
CA ARG A 21 57.81 -42.37 -2.69
C ARG A 21 56.43 -43.05 -2.70
N ARG A 22 56.10 -43.94 -3.67
CA ARG A 22 56.22 -43.98 -5.16
C ARG A 22 55.80 -45.39 -5.65
N ASN A 23 55.00 -45.44 -6.74
CA ASN A 23 54.87 -46.47 -7.81
C ASN A 23 53.38 -46.69 -8.19
N SER A 24 52.87 -46.74 -9.43
CA SER A 24 53.36 -46.75 -10.83
C SER A 24 53.39 -48.09 -11.59
N SER A 25 52.30 -48.41 -12.32
CA SER A 25 52.26 -49.17 -13.59
C SER A 25 50.79 -49.34 -14.09
N SER A 26 50.45 -49.60 -15.37
CA SER A 26 50.94 -49.11 -16.68
C SER A 26 50.13 -49.73 -17.85
N VAL A 27 50.02 -49.07 -19.02
CA VAL A 27 49.82 -49.69 -20.39
C VAL A 27 48.41 -50.32 -20.66
N SER A 28 47.77 -50.29 -21.85
CA SER A 28 48.06 -49.72 -23.20
C SER A 28 46.80 -49.44 -24.07
N GLU A 29 47.03 -48.65 -25.13
CA GLU A 29 46.44 -48.56 -26.50
C GLU A 29 45.50 -49.69 -27.05
N ARG A 30 44.75 -49.57 -28.16
CA ARG A 30 44.98 -48.82 -29.43
C ARG A 30 43.70 -48.59 -30.32
N ARG A 31 43.92 -47.90 -31.45
CA ARG A 31 43.06 -47.45 -32.61
C ARG A 31 42.30 -48.61 -33.35
N ASN A 32 41.45 -48.45 -34.40
CA ASN A 32 41.34 -47.41 -35.45
C ASN A 32 40.06 -47.44 -36.36
N SER A 33 39.79 -46.32 -37.07
CA SER A 33 39.25 -46.14 -38.45
C SER A 33 37.99 -46.85 -39.05
N SER A 34 36.90 -46.07 -39.20
CA SER A 34 36.10 -45.76 -40.44
C SER A 34 35.92 -46.73 -41.65
N SER A 35 34.69 -46.83 -42.21
CA SER A 35 34.25 -46.08 -43.43
C SER A 35 32.94 -46.60 -44.12
N ARG A 36 32.29 -45.73 -44.93
CA ARG A 36 31.17 -45.96 -45.90
C ARG A 36 29.80 -46.44 -45.35
N GLY A 37 28.63 -46.07 -45.91
CA GLY A 37 28.37 -45.01 -46.91
C GLY A 37 26.91 -44.92 -47.41
N SER A 38 26.44 -43.68 -47.64
CA SER A 38 25.46 -43.21 -48.65
C SER A 38 24.13 -43.98 -48.94
N ARG A 39 22.98 -43.41 -48.52
CA ARG A 39 21.96 -42.78 -49.41
C ARG A 39 20.67 -42.33 -48.67
N THR A 40 20.01 -41.32 -49.25
CA THR A 40 18.64 -40.82 -48.98
C THR A 40 17.87 -40.84 -50.33
N PRO A 41 16.64 -40.29 -50.52
CA PRO A 41 15.60 -39.77 -49.60
C PRO A 41 14.15 -40.27 -49.95
N VAL A 42 13.14 -39.48 -49.51
CA VAL A 42 11.79 -39.16 -50.08
C VAL A 42 10.47 -39.86 -49.68
N TYR A 43 9.48 -38.96 -49.52
CA TYR A 43 8.02 -39.01 -49.70
C TYR A 43 7.03 -39.24 -48.52
N PHE A 44 6.19 -38.20 -48.35
CA PHE A 44 4.86 -38.08 -47.74
C PHE A 44 3.77 -38.78 -48.62
N PRO A 45 2.44 -38.62 -48.41
CA PRO A 45 1.65 -38.12 -47.24
C PRO A 45 0.51 -39.08 -46.81
N TYR A 46 -0.22 -38.73 -45.74
CA TYR A 46 -1.70 -38.50 -45.71
C TYR A 46 -2.35 -38.79 -44.34
N SER A 47 -3.27 -37.90 -43.94
CA SER A 47 -4.37 -38.21 -43.00
C SER A 47 -5.61 -38.60 -43.82
N PRO A 48 -6.63 -39.25 -43.21
CA PRO A 48 -7.72 -38.44 -42.66
C PRO A 48 -8.37 -38.99 -41.36
N SER A 49 -9.13 -38.13 -40.68
CA SER A 49 -10.19 -38.50 -39.73
C SER A 49 -11.52 -38.68 -40.51
N PRO A 50 -12.62 -39.24 -39.95
CA PRO A 50 -13.43 -38.52 -38.94
C PRO A 50 -14.17 -39.42 -37.90
N ASP A 51 -14.85 -38.74 -36.96
CA ASP A 51 -16.15 -39.03 -36.29
C ASP A 51 -16.54 -40.48 -35.89
N VAL A 52 -17.12 -40.71 -34.70
CA VAL A 52 -18.56 -40.46 -34.43
C VAL A 52 -18.83 -40.28 -32.92
N SER A 53 -19.89 -39.54 -32.60
CA SER A 53 -20.36 -39.32 -31.22
C SER A 53 -21.42 -40.33 -30.77
N THR A 54 -21.32 -40.83 -29.54
CA THR A 54 -22.46 -41.24 -28.72
C THR A 54 -22.27 -40.72 -27.29
N GLY A 55 -23.37 -40.45 -26.59
CA GLY A 55 -23.33 -39.95 -25.22
C GLY A 55 -24.47 -40.52 -24.39
N MET A 56 -24.26 -40.60 -23.08
CA MET A 56 -25.33 -40.93 -22.13
C MET A 56 -25.10 -40.29 -20.75
N GLU A 57 -26.21 -39.90 -20.16
CA GLU A 57 -26.46 -39.24 -18.88
C GLU A 57 -25.57 -39.74 -17.72
N SER A 58 -24.73 -38.89 -17.12
CA SER A 58 -25.08 -37.93 -16.06
C SER A 58 -25.57 -38.55 -14.74
N ARG A 59 -24.65 -38.70 -13.77
CA ARG A 59 -24.96 -38.71 -12.33
C ARG A 59 -24.26 -37.55 -11.65
N SER A 60 -25.00 -36.78 -10.87
CA SER A 60 -24.51 -35.55 -10.26
C SER A 60 -23.55 -35.79 -9.08
N ARG A 61 -22.42 -35.10 -9.08
CA ARG A 61 -21.63 -34.78 -7.88
C ARG A 61 -21.33 -33.29 -7.89
N HIS A 62 -21.71 -32.58 -6.82
CA HIS A 62 -21.43 -31.15 -6.71
C HIS A 62 -19.92 -30.90 -6.58
N ASN A 63 -19.40 -29.99 -7.38
CA ASN A 63 -18.01 -29.54 -7.33
C ASN A 63 -17.98 -28.08 -6.79
N PRO A 64 -17.42 -27.81 -5.59
CA PRO A 64 -17.64 -26.57 -4.86
C PRO A 64 -16.80 -25.37 -5.35
N VAL A 65 -16.63 -25.21 -6.68
CA VAL A 65 -15.80 -24.16 -7.29
C VAL A 65 -16.56 -23.38 -8.38
N LYS A 66 -17.74 -22.84 -8.03
CA LYS A 66 -18.45 -21.87 -8.90
C LYS A 66 -19.40 -20.87 -8.20
N ALA A 67 -19.36 -20.78 -6.87
CA ALA A 67 -20.28 -19.95 -6.06
C ALA A 67 -19.70 -18.60 -5.57
N ALA A 68 -18.57 -18.14 -6.13
CA ALA A 68 -17.82 -16.98 -5.62
C ALA A 68 -17.67 -15.82 -6.63
N ALA A 69 -18.59 -15.69 -7.60
CA ALA A 69 -18.46 -14.77 -8.74
C ALA A 69 -19.59 -13.73 -8.88
N ARG A 70 -20.46 -13.55 -7.87
CA ARG A 70 -21.62 -12.64 -7.92
C ARG A 70 -21.88 -11.85 -6.62
N SER A 71 -20.89 -11.10 -6.12
CA SER A 71 -21.14 -9.91 -5.27
C SER A 71 -19.88 -9.04 -5.08
N PHE A 72 -19.50 -8.23 -6.08
CA PHE A 72 -18.38 -7.27 -5.98
C PHE A 72 -18.61 -5.95 -6.73
N ALA A 73 -19.87 -5.56 -6.94
CA ALA A 73 -20.25 -4.37 -7.72
C ALA A 73 -20.78 -3.18 -6.89
N GLY A 74 -20.88 -3.30 -5.56
CA GLY A 74 -21.66 -2.37 -4.72
C GLY A 74 -20.96 -1.76 -3.50
N ALA A 75 -19.63 -1.86 -3.36
CA ALA A 75 -18.93 -1.45 -2.14
C ALA A 75 -17.57 -0.76 -2.41
N PHE A 76 -17.59 0.36 -3.13
CA PHE A 76 -16.45 1.27 -3.25
C PHE A 76 -16.83 2.66 -2.73
N THR A 77 -16.47 2.95 -1.48
CA THR A 77 -16.65 4.28 -0.86
C THR A 77 -15.34 4.72 -0.25
N SER A 78 -14.87 5.90 -0.66
CA SER A 78 -13.63 6.52 -0.20
C SER A 78 -13.77 7.05 1.22
N CYS A 79 -12.79 6.77 2.09
CA CYS A 79 -12.80 7.14 3.50
C CYS A 79 -12.88 8.66 3.78
N PHE A 80 -12.74 9.50 2.75
CA PHE A 80 -12.60 10.96 2.83
C PHE A 80 -13.44 11.75 1.82
N THR A 81 -14.34 11.11 1.06
CA THR A 81 -15.28 11.85 0.18
C THR A 81 -16.36 12.57 1.00
N PRO A 82 -16.60 13.88 0.77
CA PRO A 82 -17.75 14.59 1.33
C PRO A 82 -19.09 13.99 0.87
N PRO A 83 -20.15 14.03 1.71
CA PRO A 83 -21.49 13.69 1.27
C PRO A 83 -22.09 14.81 0.39
N GLU A 84 -22.82 14.43 -0.65
CA GLU A 84 -23.61 15.38 -1.46
C GLU A 84 -24.78 15.98 -0.64
N LYS A 85 -25.25 17.16 -1.06
CA LYS A 85 -26.35 17.87 -0.41
C LYS A 85 -27.69 17.47 -1.04
N GLU A 86 -28.37 16.49 -0.47
CA GLU A 86 -29.75 16.20 -0.84
C GLU A 86 -30.69 17.33 -0.40
N THR A 87 -31.50 17.84 -1.33
CA THR A 87 -32.62 18.75 -1.04
C THR A 87 -33.93 17.97 -0.97
N PRO A 88 -34.77 18.16 0.07
CA PRO A 88 -35.97 17.35 0.25
C PRO A 88 -37.05 17.68 -0.79
N ARG A 89 -37.62 16.64 -1.42
CA ARG A 89 -38.90 16.73 -2.13
C ARG A 89 -40.01 16.10 -1.28
N SER A 90 -41.06 16.87 -1.04
CA SER A 90 -42.27 16.45 -0.33
C SER A 90 -43.20 15.63 -1.21
N LEU A 91 -43.75 14.55 -0.67
CA LEU A 91 -45.02 13.86 -0.97
C LEU A 91 -45.09 12.66 0.01
N GLY A 92 -46.22 12.23 0.57
CA GLY A 92 -47.61 12.65 0.39
C GLY A 92 -48.51 11.40 0.31
N PHE A 93 -49.56 11.32 1.14
CA PHE A 93 -50.34 10.10 1.48
C PHE A 93 -49.55 9.03 2.27
N GLY A 94 -50.13 8.30 3.24
CA GLY A 94 -51.38 8.55 4.00
C GLY A 94 -52.50 7.53 3.81
N SER A 95 -52.62 6.58 4.74
CA SER A 95 -53.86 5.89 5.12
C SER A 95 -53.74 5.32 6.55
N GLU A 96 -54.86 5.22 7.26
CA GLU A 96 -54.94 4.71 8.63
C GLU A 96 -55.16 3.19 8.69
N LEU A 97 -54.91 2.57 9.86
CA LEU A 97 -55.83 1.60 10.45
C LEU A 97 -55.66 1.54 11.98
N ARG A 98 -56.74 1.24 12.71
CA ARG A 98 -56.84 1.34 14.18
C ARG A 98 -56.93 -0.03 14.88
N ASN A 99 -56.77 0.03 16.21
CA ASN A 99 -57.24 -0.86 17.31
C ASN A 99 -56.05 -1.45 18.12
N SER A 100 -55.93 -1.34 19.45
CA SER A 100 -56.85 -1.53 20.61
C SER A 100 -57.22 -3.01 20.85
N SER A 101 -57.09 -3.60 22.05
CA SER A 101 -56.50 -3.18 23.35
C SER A 101 -56.08 -4.45 24.16
N ASP A 102 -55.82 -4.54 25.48
CA ASP A 102 -56.06 -3.69 26.66
C ASP A 102 -55.17 -4.08 27.89
N ALA A 103 -55.44 -3.48 29.07
CA ALA A 103 -55.31 -3.98 30.45
C ALA A 103 -54.40 -5.22 30.73
N SER A 104 -53.28 -5.16 31.47
CA SER A 104 -53.05 -4.81 32.90
C SER A 104 -53.39 -5.87 33.96
N SER A 105 -52.43 -6.22 34.84
CA SER A 105 -52.69 -6.52 36.27
C SER A 105 -51.41 -6.51 37.13
N HIS A 106 -51.58 -6.58 38.46
CA HIS A 106 -50.55 -6.57 39.53
C HIS A 106 -49.90 -7.98 39.72
N ASN A 107 -49.01 -8.29 40.69
CA ASN A 107 -48.57 -7.64 41.94
C ASN A 107 -47.23 -8.28 42.44
N GLY A 108 -46.66 -7.84 43.58
CA GLY A 108 -45.85 -8.72 44.44
C GLY A 108 -44.41 -8.29 44.78
N LYS A 109 -44.20 -7.80 46.02
CA LYS A 109 -42.90 -7.45 46.64
C LYS A 109 -42.16 -8.69 47.19
N ARG A 110 -40.81 -8.73 47.20
CA ARG A 110 -39.97 -8.64 48.44
C ARG A 110 -38.44 -8.74 48.23
N ASN A 111 -37.70 -8.43 49.31
CA ASN A 111 -36.25 -8.26 49.37
C ASN A 111 -35.45 -9.57 49.55
N GLN A 112 -34.25 -9.62 48.94
CA GLN A 112 -32.91 -9.93 49.49
C GLN A 112 -31.94 -10.25 48.32
N GLY A 113 -30.61 -10.15 48.40
CA GLY A 113 -29.70 -9.74 49.47
C GLY A 113 -28.27 -9.56 48.90
N SER A 114 -27.32 -9.00 49.67
CA SER A 114 -26.02 -8.54 49.14
C SER A 114 -25.12 -9.64 48.55
N ARG A 115 -24.57 -9.38 47.35
CA ARG A 115 -23.17 -9.73 47.02
C ARG A 115 -22.57 -8.72 46.03
N ARG A 116 -21.70 -7.83 46.51
CA ARG A 116 -20.90 -6.93 45.66
C ARG A 116 -19.62 -7.65 45.21
N GLU A 117 -19.53 -8.00 43.95
CA GLU A 117 -18.25 -8.38 43.33
C GLU A 117 -17.55 -7.13 42.78
N PRO A 118 -16.23 -6.97 43.00
CA PRO A 118 -15.50 -5.80 42.52
C PRO A 118 -15.26 -5.90 41.00
N ARG A 119 -16.09 -5.21 40.21
CA ARG A 119 -15.78 -4.96 38.80
C ARG A 119 -14.51 -4.11 38.73
N SER A 120 -13.39 -4.75 38.41
CA SER A 120 -12.13 -4.08 38.08
C SER A 120 -12.34 -3.22 36.83
N SER A 121 -12.63 -1.94 37.06
CA SER A 121 -12.62 -0.91 36.03
C SER A 121 -11.19 -0.38 35.95
N SER A 122 -10.38 -1.07 35.14
CA SER A 122 -8.98 -0.74 34.93
C SER A 122 -8.84 0.58 34.15
N ASN A 123 -9.03 1.70 34.85
CA ASN A 123 -8.70 3.04 34.39
C ASN A 123 -7.16 3.18 34.32
N LEU A 124 -6.54 2.48 33.36
CA LEU A 124 -5.14 2.69 32.96
C LEU A 124 -5.05 3.97 32.12
N ALA A 125 -5.39 5.08 32.75
CA ALA A 125 -4.82 6.35 32.36
C ALA A 125 -3.33 6.29 32.74
N HIS A 126 -2.46 6.09 31.74
CA HIS A 126 -1.03 6.33 31.93
C HIS A 126 -0.80 7.75 32.46
N ASP A 127 0.25 7.92 33.26
CA ASP A 127 0.58 9.21 33.87
C ASP A 127 0.69 10.32 32.83
N ARG A 128 0.17 11.49 33.20
CA ARG A 128 -0.05 12.59 32.24
C ARG A 128 1.22 13.38 31.97
N GLU A 129 1.92 12.98 30.92
CA GLU A 129 2.87 13.84 30.21
C GLU A 129 2.26 15.23 29.93
N PRO A 130 2.93 16.34 30.32
CA PRO A 130 2.45 17.70 30.05
C PRO A 130 2.30 17.96 28.53
N GLY A 131 1.04 18.10 28.08
CA GLY A 131 0.69 18.26 26.67
C GLY A 131 -0.08 17.08 26.07
N SER A 132 -0.27 15.99 26.81
CA SER A 132 -1.16 14.89 26.40
C SER A 132 -2.63 15.35 26.31
N LEU A 133 -3.31 14.99 25.22
CA LEU A 133 -4.66 15.44 24.88
C LEU A 133 -5.73 14.81 25.79
N ARG A 134 -6.76 15.59 26.16
CA ARG A 134 -7.89 15.16 26.99
C ARG A 134 -8.87 14.28 26.21
N ILE A 135 -8.53 13.01 26.10
CA ILE A 135 -9.36 11.99 25.44
C ILE A 135 -10.40 11.43 26.42
N ASN A 136 -11.66 11.85 26.27
CA ASN A 136 -12.83 11.24 26.89
C ASN A 136 -14.05 11.35 25.94
N ILE A 137 -15.16 10.66 26.23
CA ILE A 137 -16.30 10.59 25.31
C ILE A 137 -17.07 11.93 25.24
N GLU A 138 -17.07 12.71 26.32
CA GLU A 138 -17.71 14.04 26.41
C GLU A 138 -17.02 15.06 25.49
N GLU A 139 -15.68 15.17 25.57
CA GLU A 139 -14.88 16.08 24.73
C GLU A 139 -14.87 15.62 23.26
N ILE A 140 -14.84 14.31 22.98
CA ILE A 140 -15.00 13.81 21.59
C ILE A 140 -16.40 14.16 21.04
N ARG A 141 -17.47 13.99 21.83
CA ARG A 141 -18.82 14.40 21.44
C ARG A 141 -18.90 15.90 21.19
N LYS A 142 -18.35 16.72 22.09
CA LYS A 142 -18.27 18.18 21.96
C LYS A 142 -17.49 18.61 20.71
N ALA A 143 -16.31 18.04 20.47
CA ALA A 143 -15.45 18.31 19.32
C ALA A 143 -16.09 17.93 17.98
N THR A 144 -16.92 16.89 17.94
CA THR A 144 -17.62 16.40 16.72
C THR A 144 -19.06 16.88 16.59
N LYS A 145 -19.56 17.70 17.52
CA LYS A 145 -20.97 18.09 17.65
C LYS A 145 -21.92 16.87 17.69
N ASN A 146 -21.65 15.93 18.59
CA ASN A 146 -22.29 14.61 18.70
C ASN A 146 -22.19 13.78 17.40
N PHE A 147 -21.00 13.70 16.80
CA PHE A 147 -20.76 13.02 15.53
C PHE A 147 -21.65 13.53 14.38
N SER A 148 -21.83 14.86 14.30
CA SER A 148 -22.69 15.49 13.29
C SER A 148 -22.21 15.22 11.86
N ALA A 149 -23.15 15.15 10.92
CA ALA A 149 -22.83 15.12 9.49
C ALA A 149 -21.98 16.34 9.06
N SER A 150 -22.17 17.50 9.68
CA SER A 150 -21.37 18.71 9.43
C SER A 150 -19.89 18.61 9.83
N SER A 151 -19.55 17.68 10.73
CA SER A 151 -18.17 17.38 11.14
C SER A 151 -17.58 16.17 10.41
N LYS A 152 -18.38 15.42 9.64
CA LYS A 152 -17.97 14.19 8.97
C LYS A 152 -17.12 14.53 7.74
N ILE A 153 -15.87 14.08 7.72
CA ILE A 153 -14.96 14.23 6.57
C ILE A 153 -14.91 12.99 5.68
N GLY A 154 -15.49 11.86 6.10
CA GLY A 154 -15.77 10.74 5.20
C GLY A 154 -16.19 9.46 5.89
N GLN A 155 -16.31 8.36 5.13
CA GLN A 155 -16.77 7.06 5.61
C GLN A 155 -16.28 5.92 4.71
N GLY A 156 -15.85 4.81 5.31
CA GLY A 156 -15.33 3.64 4.58
C GLY A 156 -15.82 2.31 5.15
N GLY A 157 -15.02 1.25 4.93
CA GLY A 157 -15.28 -0.09 5.45
C GLY A 157 -15.34 -0.12 6.98
N PHE A 158 -14.33 0.46 7.65
CA PHE A 158 -14.11 0.32 9.08
C PHE A 158 -14.94 1.27 9.95
N GLY A 159 -15.32 2.44 9.43
CA GLY A 159 -15.87 3.51 10.26
C GLY A 159 -16.25 4.78 9.49
N ALA A 160 -16.56 5.84 10.23
CA ALA A 160 -16.71 7.20 9.75
C ALA A 160 -15.67 8.10 10.42
N VAL A 161 -15.11 9.04 9.66
CA VAL A 161 -14.07 9.97 10.13
C VAL A 161 -14.67 11.36 10.30
N TYR A 162 -14.41 11.99 11.44
CA TYR A 162 -14.91 13.32 11.79
C TYR A 162 -13.75 14.28 12.06
N LYS A 163 -13.83 15.50 11.54
CA LYS A 163 -12.96 16.62 11.94
C LYS A 163 -13.45 17.17 13.27
N GLY A 164 -12.54 17.30 14.23
CA GLY A 164 -12.79 17.88 15.54
C GLY A 164 -11.67 18.80 16.00
N LYS A 165 -11.85 19.39 17.18
CA LYS A 165 -10.82 20.19 17.87
C LYS A 165 -10.77 19.76 19.35
N LEU A 166 -9.63 19.24 19.80
CA LEU A 166 -9.39 18.80 21.18
C LEU A 166 -8.23 19.61 21.76
N ASP A 167 -8.42 20.22 22.94
CA ASP A 167 -7.46 21.11 23.63
C ASP A 167 -6.73 22.13 22.71
N GLY A 168 -7.43 22.63 21.68
CA GLY A 168 -6.87 23.58 20.71
C GLY A 168 -6.35 22.95 19.41
N VAL A 169 -6.01 21.66 19.41
CA VAL A 169 -5.44 20.92 18.27
C VAL A 169 -6.55 20.43 17.33
N LEU A 170 -6.36 20.56 16.01
CA LEU A 170 -7.26 19.98 15.01
C LEU A 170 -6.97 18.48 14.83
N VAL A 171 -8.01 17.66 14.92
CA VAL A 171 -7.90 16.20 14.95
C VAL A 171 -8.86 15.54 13.95
N ALA A 172 -8.45 14.40 13.40
CA ALA A 172 -9.31 13.47 12.72
C ALA A 172 -9.68 12.33 13.69
N ILE A 173 -10.97 12.08 13.83
CA ILE A 173 -11.58 11.19 14.81
C ILE A 173 -12.26 10.06 14.03
N LYS A 174 -11.57 8.91 13.92
CA LYS A 174 -12.02 7.71 13.21
C LYS A 174 -12.85 6.86 14.18
N ARG A 175 -14.18 6.95 14.07
CA ARG A 175 -15.13 6.15 14.86
C ARG A 175 -15.46 4.87 14.10
N ALA A 176 -15.13 3.72 14.65
CA ALA A 176 -15.44 2.42 14.04
C ALA A 176 -16.96 2.20 13.98
N LYS A 177 -17.41 1.33 13.07
CA LYS A 177 -18.83 0.93 13.02
C LYS A 177 -19.17 0.09 14.25
N LYS A 178 -20.31 0.40 14.88
CA LYS A 178 -20.92 -0.44 15.91
C LYS A 178 -21.44 -1.71 15.25
N SER A 179 -20.75 -2.83 15.47
CA SER A 179 -21.14 -4.16 15.01
C SER A 179 -21.20 -5.12 16.18
N VAL A 180 -22.36 -5.73 16.39
CA VAL A 180 -22.57 -6.78 17.41
C VAL A 180 -22.09 -8.15 16.91
N TYR A 181 -21.85 -8.30 15.60
CA TYR A 181 -21.63 -9.58 14.94
C TYR A 181 -20.27 -9.71 14.22
N ASP A 182 -19.47 -8.64 14.14
CA ASP A 182 -18.20 -8.66 13.41
C ASP A 182 -16.98 -8.52 14.33
N ASN A 183 -16.44 -9.67 14.74
CA ASN A 183 -15.21 -9.76 15.53
C ASN A 183 -13.99 -9.17 14.80
N ASN A 184 -14.01 -9.01 13.47
CA ASN A 184 -12.86 -8.52 12.70
C ASN A 184 -12.62 -7.03 12.92
N LEU A 185 -13.67 -6.21 13.07
CA LEU A 185 -13.51 -4.78 13.38
C LEU A 185 -12.74 -4.55 14.68
N GLY A 186 -12.97 -5.41 15.68
CA GLY A 186 -12.22 -5.38 16.95
C GLY A 186 -10.75 -5.77 16.79
N LEU A 187 -10.40 -6.59 15.80
CA LEU A 187 -9.02 -6.92 15.46
C LEU A 187 -8.33 -5.82 14.66
N GLU A 188 -9.05 -5.18 13.73
CA GLU A 188 -8.53 -4.10 12.88
C GLU A 188 -8.27 -2.82 13.69
N PHE A 189 -9.19 -2.46 14.60
CA PHE A 189 -9.00 -1.38 15.58
C PHE A 189 -7.77 -1.61 16.48
N LYS A 190 -7.56 -2.86 16.94
CA LYS A 190 -6.38 -3.23 17.73
C LYS A 190 -5.09 -3.21 16.91
N SER A 191 -5.11 -3.71 15.66
CA SER A 191 -3.97 -3.65 14.72
C SER A 191 -3.55 -2.20 14.46
N GLU A 192 -4.52 -1.31 14.24
CA GLU A 192 -4.29 0.11 14.00
C GLU A 192 -3.67 0.79 15.22
N ILE A 193 -4.22 0.61 16.43
CA ILE A 193 -3.66 1.18 17.66
C ILE A 193 -2.26 0.60 17.98
N GLN A 194 -2.09 -0.71 17.90
CA GLN A 194 -0.80 -1.36 18.19
C GLN A 194 0.30 -0.87 17.26
N THR A 195 -0.03 -0.61 16.00
CA THR A 195 0.90 -0.04 15.02
C THR A 195 1.14 1.45 15.29
N LEU A 196 0.06 2.25 15.38
CA LEU A 196 0.13 3.71 15.56
C LEU A 196 0.80 4.15 16.87
N ALA A 197 0.74 3.33 17.93
CA ALA A 197 1.43 3.60 19.19
C ALA A 197 2.96 3.34 19.14
N GLN A 198 3.47 2.72 18.07
CA GLN A 198 4.87 2.35 17.90
C GLN A 198 5.59 3.15 16.80
N VAL A 199 4.90 4.10 16.14
CA VAL A 199 5.42 4.80 14.95
C VAL A 199 5.25 6.31 15.06
N GLU A 200 6.34 7.05 14.86
CA GLU A 200 6.31 8.49 14.62
C GLU A 200 7.29 8.86 13.51
N HIS A 201 6.77 9.40 12.41
CA HIS A 201 7.55 9.78 11.24
C HIS A 201 6.82 10.89 10.45
N LEU A 202 7.57 11.82 9.85
CA LEU A 202 7.00 13.00 9.17
C LEU A 202 5.98 12.65 8.09
N ASN A 203 6.23 11.59 7.33
CA ASN A 203 5.36 11.11 6.25
C ASN A 203 4.35 10.02 6.68
N LEU A 204 4.14 9.83 7.99
CA LEU A 204 3.01 9.09 8.53
C LEU A 204 2.01 10.07 9.15
N VAL A 205 0.76 9.64 9.29
CA VAL A 205 -0.25 10.35 10.08
C VAL A 205 0.05 10.14 11.58
N LYS A 206 0.33 11.23 12.30
CA LYS A 206 0.63 11.22 13.73
C LYS A 206 -0.57 10.76 14.55
N PHE A 207 -0.30 9.79 15.42
CA PHE A 207 -1.23 9.30 16.42
C PHE A 207 -1.33 10.27 17.60
N TYR A 208 -2.55 10.42 18.14
CA TYR A 208 -2.81 11.19 19.35
C TYR A 208 -3.42 10.35 20.49
N GLY A 209 -3.96 9.17 20.17
CA GLY A 209 -4.50 8.24 21.16
C GLY A 209 -5.81 7.60 20.68
N TYR A 210 -6.45 6.87 21.58
CA TYR A 210 -7.69 6.14 21.28
C TYR A 210 -8.67 6.20 22.46
N LEU A 211 -9.94 5.90 22.18
CA LEU A 211 -10.94 5.66 23.20
C LEU A 211 -11.64 4.32 22.94
N GLU A 212 -11.67 3.50 23.98
CA GLU A 212 -12.51 2.30 24.09
C GLU A 212 -13.50 2.54 25.24
N HIS A 213 -14.78 2.77 24.92
CA HIS A 213 -15.81 3.11 25.90
C HIS A 213 -17.14 2.44 25.51
N GLN A 214 -17.61 1.49 26.32
CA GLN A 214 -18.79 0.66 26.03
C GLN A 214 -18.65 -0.02 24.65
N ASP A 215 -19.46 0.36 23.66
CA ASP A 215 -19.45 -0.09 22.27
C ASP A 215 -18.76 0.91 21.31
N GLU A 216 -18.32 2.07 21.80
CA GLU A 216 -17.52 3.03 21.03
C GLU A 216 -16.07 2.53 20.93
N ARG A 217 -15.52 2.55 19.71
CA ARG A 217 -14.10 2.33 19.41
C ARG A 217 -13.65 3.47 18.49
N ILE A 218 -12.76 4.32 19.00
CA ILE A 218 -12.38 5.58 18.35
C ILE A 218 -10.86 5.74 18.33
N VAL A 219 -10.30 5.98 17.15
CA VAL A 219 -8.88 6.34 16.95
C VAL A 219 -8.80 7.85 16.69
N ILE A 220 -7.83 8.53 17.31
CA ILE A 220 -7.63 9.97 17.21
C ILE A 220 -6.23 10.22 16.64
N VAL A 221 -6.18 10.98 15.55
CA VAL A 221 -4.97 11.29 14.79
C VAL A 221 -4.96 12.75 14.33
N GLU A 222 -3.85 13.23 13.77
CA GLU A 222 -3.78 14.57 13.17
C GLU A 222 -4.82 14.77 12.05
N TYR A 223 -5.38 15.98 11.95
CA TYR A 223 -6.19 16.37 10.80
C TYR A 223 -5.30 16.92 9.69
N VAL A 224 -5.21 16.16 8.59
CA VAL A 224 -4.48 16.55 7.38
C VAL A 224 -5.44 17.29 6.41
N PRO A 225 -5.14 18.53 5.98
CA PRO A 225 -6.16 19.43 5.43
C PRO A 225 -6.59 19.16 3.99
N ASN A 226 -5.68 18.83 3.07
CA ASN A 226 -5.95 18.82 1.62
C ASN A 226 -6.51 17.47 1.12
N GLY A 227 -7.20 16.70 1.97
CA GLY A 227 -7.87 15.45 1.56
C GLY A 227 -6.91 14.34 1.11
N THR A 228 -7.40 13.41 0.28
CA THR A 228 -6.60 12.30 -0.26
C THR A 228 -6.01 12.59 -1.62
N LEU A 229 -4.85 11.98 -1.90
CA LEU A 229 -4.23 11.97 -3.22
C LEU A 229 -5.19 11.47 -4.32
N ARG A 230 -6.09 10.53 -4.02
CA ARG A 230 -7.07 10.03 -5.01
C ARG A 230 -8.05 11.13 -5.47
N GLU A 231 -8.44 12.06 -4.60
CA GLU A 231 -9.29 13.20 -4.95
C GLU A 231 -8.56 14.19 -5.87
N HIS A 232 -7.27 14.44 -5.61
CA HIS A 232 -6.42 15.30 -6.44
C HIS A 232 -6.15 14.69 -7.82
N LEU A 233 -5.86 13.39 -7.89
CA LEU A 233 -5.75 12.65 -9.15
C LEU A 233 -7.11 12.49 -9.87
N GLU A 234 -8.23 12.85 -9.24
CA GLU A 234 -9.56 12.98 -9.87
C GLU A 234 -9.97 14.44 -10.12
N CYS A 235 -9.08 15.39 -9.86
CA CYS A 235 -9.31 16.84 -10.01
C CYS A 235 -10.53 17.36 -9.23
N ILE A 236 -10.97 16.66 -8.17
CA ILE A 236 -12.15 17.03 -7.35
C ILE A 236 -11.95 18.40 -6.69
N HIS A 237 -10.71 18.73 -6.34
CA HIS A 237 -10.30 20.02 -5.77
C HIS A 237 -10.01 21.10 -6.82
N GLY A 238 -10.28 20.85 -8.11
CA GLY A 238 -10.06 21.77 -9.24
C GLY A 238 -8.60 21.98 -9.66
N THR A 239 -7.63 21.73 -8.78
CA THR A 239 -6.19 21.82 -9.07
C THR A 239 -5.62 20.48 -9.54
N VAL A 240 -5.00 20.46 -10.73
CA VAL A 240 -4.17 19.34 -11.17
C VAL A 240 -2.82 19.39 -10.44
N LEU A 241 -2.40 18.30 -9.80
CA LEU A 241 -1.03 18.20 -9.26
C LEU A 241 -0.04 18.01 -10.41
N ASP A 242 1.01 18.84 -10.47
CA ASP A 242 2.09 18.72 -11.44
C ASP A 242 2.98 17.48 -11.20
N LEU A 243 3.82 17.11 -12.18
CA LEU A 243 4.65 15.92 -12.06
C LEU A 243 5.71 16.04 -10.94
N ALA A 244 6.22 17.24 -10.68
CA ALA A 244 7.18 17.50 -9.60
C ALA A 244 6.57 17.22 -8.21
N THR A 245 5.32 17.65 -7.98
CA THR A 245 4.57 17.36 -6.75
C THR A 245 4.22 15.89 -6.67
N ARG A 246 3.78 15.24 -7.77
CA ARG A 246 3.54 13.79 -7.79
C ARG A 246 4.82 12.98 -7.47
N LEU A 247 5.99 13.39 -7.95
CA LEU A 247 7.29 12.83 -7.59
C LEU A 247 7.67 13.07 -6.13
N ALA A 248 7.39 14.25 -5.58
CA ALA A 248 7.60 14.53 -4.16
C ALA A 248 6.71 13.63 -3.26
N ILE A 249 5.44 13.45 -3.63
CA ILE A 249 4.48 12.56 -2.98
C ILE A 249 4.94 11.10 -3.06
N ALA A 250 5.40 10.62 -4.23
CA ALA A 250 5.99 9.28 -4.37
C ALA A 250 7.20 9.07 -3.45
N THR A 251 8.08 10.09 -3.35
CA THR A 251 9.27 10.07 -2.50
C THR A 251 8.88 10.03 -1.01
N ASP A 252 7.91 10.84 -0.59
CA ASP A 252 7.39 10.88 0.77
C ASP A 252 6.78 9.53 1.21
N VAL A 253 5.99 8.89 0.33
CA VAL A 253 5.42 7.55 0.59
C VAL A 253 6.53 6.49 0.63
N ALA A 254 7.54 6.58 -0.24
CA ALA A 254 8.68 5.67 -0.19
C ALA A 254 9.48 5.82 1.11
N HIS A 255 9.67 7.04 1.64
CA HIS A 255 10.28 7.26 2.96
C HIS A 255 9.42 6.68 4.09
N ALA A 256 8.12 6.96 4.10
CA ALA A 256 7.17 6.44 5.08
C ALA A 256 7.23 4.91 5.19
N ILE A 257 7.16 4.21 4.06
CA ILE A 257 7.16 2.76 4.04
C ILE A 257 8.58 2.19 4.28
N THR A 258 9.64 2.91 3.90
CA THR A 258 11.02 2.56 4.30
C THR A 258 11.21 2.62 5.81
N TYR A 259 10.66 3.63 6.49
CA TYR A 259 10.66 3.73 7.95
C TYR A 259 9.99 2.51 8.58
N LEU A 260 8.77 2.16 8.14
CA LEU A 260 8.05 0.98 8.61
C LEU A 260 8.79 -0.35 8.33
N HIS A 261 9.52 -0.45 7.21
CA HIS A 261 10.22 -1.70 6.83
C HIS A 261 11.59 -1.88 7.49
N MET A 262 12.22 -0.80 8.00
CA MET A 262 13.65 -0.83 8.36
C MET A 262 14.04 -0.12 9.67
N TYR A 263 13.18 0.73 10.23
CA TYR A 263 13.53 1.64 11.33
C TYR A 263 12.59 1.53 12.56
N THR A 264 11.75 0.49 12.58
CA THR A 264 10.96 0.05 13.74
C THR A 264 11.56 -1.23 14.32
N ASP A 265 11.45 -1.45 15.64
CA ASP A 265 12.03 -2.60 16.37
C ASP A 265 11.73 -3.97 15.72
N ARG A 266 10.56 -4.07 15.10
CA ARG A 266 10.18 -5.12 14.16
C ARG A 266 9.65 -4.46 12.88
N PRO A 267 10.00 -4.93 11.67
CA PRO A 267 9.43 -4.39 10.44
C PRO A 267 7.89 -4.50 10.42
N ILE A 268 7.23 -3.47 9.91
CA ILE A 268 5.77 -3.36 9.84
C ILE A 268 5.33 -3.29 8.37
N ILE A 269 4.52 -4.24 7.95
CA ILE A 269 3.95 -4.33 6.60
C ILE A 269 2.61 -3.57 6.62
N HIS A 270 2.49 -2.50 5.83
CA HIS A 270 1.33 -1.60 5.81
C HIS A 270 0.09 -2.25 5.16
N ARG A 271 0.32 -3.01 4.08
CA ARG A 271 -0.61 -3.91 3.38
C ARG A 271 -1.78 -3.27 2.64
N ASP A 272 -2.08 -1.99 2.89
CA ASP A 272 -3.12 -1.23 2.19
C ASP A 272 -2.60 0.11 1.65
N ILE A 273 -1.43 0.10 0.99
CA ILE A 273 -0.89 1.27 0.29
C ILE A 273 -1.74 1.54 -0.95
N LYS A 274 -2.42 2.70 -0.98
CA LYS A 274 -3.29 3.15 -2.07
C LYS A 274 -3.48 4.66 -2.02
N SER A 275 -3.80 5.28 -3.15
CA SER A 275 -3.99 6.75 -3.28
C SER A 275 -5.07 7.34 -2.35
N SER A 276 -6.06 6.55 -1.91
CA SER A 276 -7.07 6.98 -0.92
C SER A 276 -6.67 6.80 0.56
N ASN A 277 -5.50 6.22 0.82
CA ASN A 277 -4.84 6.17 2.14
C ASN A 277 -3.62 7.12 2.22
N ILE A 278 -3.35 7.90 1.17
CA ILE A 278 -2.34 8.97 1.17
C ILE A 278 -3.04 10.31 1.36
N LEU A 279 -2.83 10.97 2.49
CA LEU A 279 -3.34 12.30 2.78
C LEU A 279 -2.29 13.37 2.44
N LEU A 280 -2.73 14.54 1.97
CA LEU A 280 -1.85 15.64 1.57
C LEU A 280 -1.92 16.83 2.54
N THR A 281 -0.75 17.27 3.02
CA THR A 281 -0.65 18.50 3.83
C THR A 281 -0.92 19.75 3.00
N GLU A 282 -1.03 20.91 3.67
CA GLU A 282 -1.14 22.24 3.04
C GLU A 282 -0.06 22.45 1.96
N ASN A 283 1.18 22.02 2.24
CA ASN A 283 2.32 22.07 1.32
C ASN A 283 2.44 20.83 0.40
N TYR A 284 1.33 20.15 0.14
CA TYR A 284 1.20 18.94 -0.70
C TYR A 284 2.18 17.80 -0.37
N ARG A 285 2.63 17.70 0.89
CA ARG A 285 3.49 16.60 1.36
C ARG A 285 2.64 15.41 1.79
N ALA A 286 3.11 14.20 1.50
CA ALA A 286 2.32 13.00 1.72
C ALA A 286 2.44 12.48 3.16
N LYS A 287 1.31 12.06 3.72
CA LYS A 287 1.19 11.30 4.97
C LYS A 287 0.40 10.01 4.72
N VAL A 288 1.01 8.86 5.02
CA VAL A 288 0.35 7.54 4.91
C VAL A 288 -0.57 7.31 6.12
N ALA A 289 -1.76 6.77 5.86
CA ALA A 289 -2.86 6.58 6.81
C ALA A 289 -3.51 5.19 6.71
N ASP A 290 -4.42 4.89 7.66
CA ASP A 290 -5.24 3.67 7.75
C ASP A 290 -4.47 2.35 7.92
N PHE A 291 -3.89 2.18 9.12
CA PHE A 291 -3.13 1.00 9.52
C PHE A 291 -4.00 -0.19 9.95
N GLY A 292 -5.31 -0.20 9.66
CA GLY A 292 -6.24 -1.26 10.10
C GLY A 292 -5.88 -2.67 9.62
N PHE A 293 -5.14 -2.79 8.52
CA PHE A 293 -4.64 -4.06 7.99
C PHE A 293 -3.17 -4.35 8.33
N ALA A 294 -2.45 -3.40 8.94
CA ALA A 294 -1.02 -3.48 9.16
C ALA A 294 -0.63 -4.66 10.06
N ARG A 295 0.55 -5.24 9.81
CA ARG A 295 1.08 -6.39 10.53
C ARG A 295 2.58 -6.27 10.73
N LEU A 296 3.04 -6.66 11.92
CA LEU A 296 4.46 -6.96 12.12
C LEU A 296 4.87 -8.09 11.15
N ALA A 297 6.07 -7.97 10.59
CA ALA A 297 6.71 -9.03 9.84
C ALA A 297 7.01 -10.24 10.74
N ALA A 298 7.37 -11.36 10.10
CA ALA A 298 7.59 -12.63 10.77
C ALA A 298 8.82 -12.59 11.70
N ASP A 299 8.80 -13.42 12.75
CA ASP A 299 9.85 -13.51 13.76
C ASP A 299 10.94 -14.52 13.40
N GLY A 300 12.18 -14.20 13.75
CA GLY A 300 13.33 -15.10 13.58
C GLY A 300 13.58 -15.47 12.11
N ASP A 301 13.80 -16.76 11.85
CA ASP A 301 14.14 -17.29 10.52
C ASP A 301 12.93 -17.37 9.54
N ALA A 302 11.74 -16.94 9.96
CA ALA A 302 10.53 -17.04 9.17
C ALA A 302 10.50 -16.01 8.01
N THR A 303 10.39 -16.49 6.78
CA THR A 303 10.50 -15.66 5.56
C THR A 303 9.22 -14.93 5.14
N HIS A 304 8.12 -15.09 5.89
CA HIS A 304 6.80 -14.55 5.55
C HIS A 304 5.79 -14.70 6.70
N VAL A 305 4.74 -13.88 6.69
CA VAL A 305 3.59 -14.00 7.60
C VAL A 305 2.44 -14.70 6.89
N SER A 306 2.12 -15.93 7.29
CA SER A 306 0.94 -16.65 6.76
C SER A 306 -0.35 -16.07 7.35
N THR A 307 -1.17 -15.42 6.52
CA THR A 307 -2.37 -14.71 7.00
C THR A 307 -3.45 -14.53 5.93
N GLN A 308 -4.73 -14.63 6.33
CA GLN A 308 -5.91 -14.42 5.48
C GLN A 308 -5.75 -13.16 4.61
N VAL A 309 -6.00 -13.27 3.31
CA VAL A 309 -5.87 -12.15 2.36
C VAL A 309 -6.75 -10.95 2.78
N LYS A 310 -6.09 -9.80 2.97
CA LYS A 310 -6.68 -8.46 3.15
C LYS A 310 -5.83 -7.44 2.40
N GLY A 311 -6.47 -6.36 1.92
CA GLY A 311 -5.89 -5.31 1.08
C GLY A 311 -6.89 -4.87 0.00
N THR A 312 -6.67 -3.72 -0.64
CA THR A 312 -7.59 -3.17 -1.65
C THR A 312 -7.39 -3.80 -3.04
N ALA A 313 -8.51 -4.14 -3.70
CA ALA A 313 -8.51 -4.68 -5.07
C ALA A 313 -7.83 -3.71 -6.05
N GLY A 314 -6.98 -4.25 -6.93
CA GLY A 314 -6.14 -3.47 -7.86
C GLY A 314 -4.74 -3.15 -7.34
N TYR A 315 -4.55 -3.07 -6.02
CA TYR A 315 -3.25 -2.89 -5.36
C TYR A 315 -2.65 -4.18 -4.80
N LEU A 316 -3.50 -5.19 -4.57
CA LEU A 316 -3.14 -6.44 -3.90
C LEU A 316 -2.12 -7.25 -4.70
N ASP A 317 -1.01 -7.60 -4.05
CA ASP A 317 0.06 -8.45 -4.56
C ASP A 317 -0.46 -9.83 -5.04
N PRO A 318 -0.26 -10.21 -6.32
CA PRO A 318 -0.75 -11.48 -6.86
C PRO A 318 -0.01 -12.71 -6.30
N GLU A 319 1.24 -12.56 -5.83
CA GLU A 319 1.95 -13.66 -5.18
C GLU A 319 1.36 -13.89 -3.79
N TYR A 320 1.11 -12.83 -3.02
CA TYR A 320 0.42 -12.91 -1.73
C TYR A 320 -1.00 -13.48 -1.87
N LEU A 321 -1.79 -12.99 -2.82
CA LEU A 321 -3.15 -13.50 -3.11
C LEU A 321 -3.15 -15.01 -3.42
N LYS A 322 -2.11 -15.51 -4.10
CA LYS A 322 -1.98 -16.94 -4.46
C LYS A 322 -1.46 -17.81 -3.30
N THR A 323 -0.55 -17.29 -2.49
CA THR A 323 0.23 -18.09 -1.52
C THR A 323 -0.18 -17.90 -0.06
N TYR A 324 -0.96 -16.86 0.25
CA TYR A 324 -1.28 -16.40 1.61
C TYR A 324 -0.05 -15.98 2.44
N GLN A 325 1.14 -15.88 1.82
CA GLN A 325 2.40 -15.43 2.42
C GLN A 325 2.58 -13.92 2.29
N LEU A 326 2.30 -13.17 3.35
CA LEU A 326 2.51 -11.72 3.37
C LEU A 326 4.01 -11.42 3.61
N THR A 327 4.56 -10.48 2.85
CA THR A 327 5.95 -10.00 2.97
C THR A 327 5.99 -8.48 2.75
N GLU A 328 7.09 -7.83 3.11
CA GLU A 328 7.35 -6.42 2.81
C GLU A 328 7.30 -6.15 1.29
N LYS A 329 7.63 -7.14 0.47
CA LYS A 329 7.50 -7.06 -1.00
C LYS A 329 6.08 -6.93 -1.51
N SER A 330 5.06 -7.22 -0.69
CA SER A 330 3.66 -6.98 -1.04
C SER A 330 3.32 -5.49 -0.98
N ASP A 331 3.93 -4.73 -0.06
CA ASP A 331 3.86 -3.26 -0.04
C ASP A 331 4.57 -2.64 -1.25
N ILE A 332 5.72 -3.20 -1.66
CA ILE A 332 6.43 -2.72 -2.86
C ILE A 332 5.57 -2.93 -4.13
N TYR A 333 4.81 -4.03 -4.22
CA TYR A 333 3.87 -4.23 -5.33
C TYR A 333 2.74 -3.17 -5.32
N SER A 334 2.11 -2.94 -4.17
CA SER A 334 1.07 -1.91 -4.01
C SER A 334 1.59 -0.49 -4.31
N PHE A 335 2.85 -0.21 -3.96
CA PHE A 335 3.54 1.02 -4.32
C PHE A 335 3.80 1.14 -5.83
N GLY A 336 4.14 0.03 -6.51
CA GLY A 336 4.25 -0.02 -7.97
C GLY A 336 2.94 0.36 -8.67
N VAL A 337 1.80 -0.04 -8.12
CA VAL A 337 0.47 0.38 -8.60
C VAL A 337 0.25 1.89 -8.36
N LEU A 338 0.64 2.40 -7.20
CA LEU A 338 0.55 3.84 -6.87
C LEU A 338 1.41 4.72 -7.80
N LEU A 339 2.60 4.27 -8.21
CA LEU A 339 3.42 4.96 -9.20
C LEU A 339 2.71 5.08 -10.56
N VAL A 340 1.97 4.04 -10.98
CA VAL A 340 1.18 4.10 -12.22
C VAL A 340 -0.02 5.05 -12.07
N GLU A 341 -0.71 5.10 -10.92
CA GLU A 341 -1.74 6.12 -10.67
C GLU A 341 -1.18 7.54 -10.78
N LEU A 342 0.01 7.78 -10.21
CA LEU A 342 0.66 9.09 -10.25
C LEU A 342 1.03 9.53 -11.68
N VAL A 343 1.59 8.63 -12.49
CA VAL A 343 1.92 8.92 -13.90
C VAL A 343 0.66 9.16 -14.74
N THR A 344 -0.36 8.32 -14.57
CA THR A 344 -1.52 8.27 -15.49
C THR A 344 -2.71 9.14 -15.09
N GLY A 345 -2.80 9.54 -13.81
CA GLY A 345 -4.03 10.09 -13.20
C GLY A 345 -5.16 9.07 -13.02
N ARG A 346 -5.12 7.93 -13.71
CA ARG A 346 -6.20 6.94 -13.79
C ARG A 346 -6.34 6.13 -12.48
N ARG A 347 -7.46 5.41 -12.32
CA ARG A 347 -7.63 4.42 -11.24
C ARG A 347 -6.97 3.09 -11.63
N PRO A 348 -6.54 2.23 -10.69
CA PRO A 348 -5.93 0.93 -11.02
C PRO A 348 -6.88 -0.03 -11.74
N ILE A 349 -8.18 0.09 -11.48
CA ILE A 349 -9.26 -0.66 -12.15
C ILE A 349 -10.31 0.34 -12.65
N GLU A 350 -10.60 0.31 -13.96
CA GLU A 350 -11.64 1.11 -14.61
C GLU A 350 -12.65 0.20 -15.33
N PRO A 351 -13.74 -0.24 -14.67
CA PRO A 351 -14.70 -1.18 -15.25
C PRO A 351 -15.37 -0.71 -16.54
N LYS A 352 -15.48 0.62 -16.73
CA LYS A 352 -16.09 1.26 -17.90
C LYS A 352 -15.21 1.23 -19.17
N ARG A 353 -13.91 0.93 -19.07
CA ARG A 353 -13.01 0.85 -20.23
C ARG A 353 -13.09 -0.51 -20.95
N GLU A 354 -12.52 -0.54 -22.15
CA GLU A 354 -12.24 -1.75 -22.94
C GLU A 354 -11.41 -2.76 -22.16
N LEU A 355 -11.62 -4.06 -22.41
CA LEU A 355 -11.09 -5.16 -21.61
C LEU A 355 -9.57 -5.11 -21.40
N GLU A 356 -8.79 -4.72 -22.41
CA GLU A 356 -7.33 -4.57 -22.30
C GLU A 356 -6.91 -3.38 -21.43
N GLN A 357 -7.70 -2.30 -21.43
CA GLN A 357 -7.41 -1.07 -20.70
C GLN A 357 -7.93 -1.07 -19.25
N ARG A 358 -8.80 -2.03 -18.86
CA ARG A 358 -9.46 -2.04 -17.53
C ARG A 358 -8.53 -2.11 -16.34
N ILE A 359 -7.35 -2.73 -16.50
CA ILE A 359 -6.35 -2.88 -15.43
C ILE A 359 -5.18 -1.96 -15.78
N THR A 360 -5.22 -0.73 -15.26
CA THR A 360 -4.30 0.35 -15.64
C THR A 360 -2.83 -0.01 -15.49
N PRO A 361 -2.36 -0.69 -14.41
CA PRO A 361 -0.98 -1.16 -14.32
C PRO A 361 -0.58 -2.13 -15.45
N LYS A 362 -1.48 -3.05 -15.84
CA LYS A 362 -1.19 -4.00 -16.94
C LYS A 362 -1.12 -3.26 -18.29
N TRP A 363 -2.04 -2.32 -18.53
CA TRP A 363 -2.06 -1.49 -19.74
C TRP A 363 -0.81 -0.60 -19.84
N ALA A 364 -0.44 0.08 -18.75
CA ALA A 364 0.73 0.95 -18.72
C ALA A 364 2.03 0.15 -18.95
N MET A 365 2.20 -1.00 -18.29
CA MET A 365 3.38 -1.84 -18.51
C MET A 365 3.44 -2.43 -19.93
N LYS A 366 2.30 -2.74 -20.55
CA LYS A 366 2.23 -3.11 -21.98
C LYS A 366 2.72 -1.95 -22.85
N LYS A 367 2.12 -0.76 -22.75
CA LYS A 367 2.51 0.42 -23.55
C LYS A 367 3.97 0.84 -23.34
N PHE A 368 4.49 0.72 -22.12
CA PHE A 368 5.88 1.00 -21.82
C PHE A 368 6.82 0.00 -22.52
N SER A 369 6.48 -1.29 -22.54
CA SER A 369 7.23 -2.30 -23.31
C SER A 369 7.08 -2.17 -24.84
N GLU A 370 6.05 -1.47 -25.32
CA GLU A 370 5.84 -1.11 -26.72
C GLU A 370 6.59 0.17 -27.12
N GLY A 371 7.27 0.85 -26.18
CA GLY A 371 7.99 2.11 -26.40
C GLY A 371 7.12 3.37 -26.30
N GLU A 372 5.82 3.24 -26.02
CA GLU A 372 4.83 4.32 -26.00
C GLU A 372 4.72 4.98 -24.61
N ALA A 373 5.86 5.33 -24.00
CA ALA A 373 5.90 5.88 -22.64
C ALA A 373 5.13 7.21 -22.48
N SER A 374 5.21 8.09 -23.49
CA SER A 374 4.50 9.38 -23.53
C SER A 374 2.97 9.21 -23.57
N ALA A 375 2.45 8.15 -24.18
CA ALA A 375 1.01 7.85 -24.23
C ALA A 375 0.43 7.35 -22.89
N ILE A 376 1.26 7.19 -21.86
CA ILE A 376 0.88 6.77 -20.51
C ILE A 376 0.75 7.98 -19.57
N LEU A 377 1.39 9.10 -19.88
CA LEU A 377 1.32 10.34 -19.10
C LEU A 377 -0.13 10.87 -19.06
N ASP A 378 -0.58 11.26 -17.87
CA ASP A 378 -1.82 11.97 -17.62
C ASP A 378 -1.99 13.15 -18.60
N PRO A 379 -3.05 13.19 -19.43
CA PRO A 379 -3.25 14.25 -20.43
C PRO A 379 -3.51 15.64 -19.82
N ASN A 380 -3.73 15.72 -18.49
CA ASN A 380 -3.84 16.98 -17.76
C ASN A 380 -2.47 17.54 -17.32
N LEU A 381 -1.37 16.80 -17.54
CA LEU A 381 0.00 17.26 -17.28
C LEU A 381 0.65 17.86 -18.53
N GLU A 382 1.54 18.83 -18.32
CA GLU A 382 2.33 19.46 -19.37
C GLU A 382 3.20 18.44 -20.10
N GLN A 383 3.23 18.52 -21.43
CA GLN A 383 3.95 17.60 -22.30
C GLN A 383 5.36 18.13 -22.58
N THR A 384 6.20 18.17 -21.54
CA THR A 384 7.60 18.62 -21.60
C THR A 384 8.58 17.45 -21.64
N GLU A 385 9.74 17.66 -22.28
CA GLU A 385 10.85 16.69 -22.31
C GLU A 385 11.23 16.19 -20.90
N ALA A 386 11.29 17.11 -19.92
CA ALA A 386 11.56 16.79 -18.52
C ALA A 386 10.49 15.84 -17.96
N ASN A 387 9.21 16.09 -18.25
CA ASN A 387 8.12 15.21 -17.81
C ASN A 387 8.17 13.85 -18.51
N HIS A 388 8.44 13.78 -19.82
CA HIS A 388 8.54 12.50 -20.55
C HIS A 388 9.70 11.63 -20.04
N LEU A 389 10.89 12.21 -19.88
CA LEU A 389 12.07 11.50 -19.33
C LEU A 389 11.84 11.04 -17.88
N ALA A 390 11.17 11.85 -17.06
CA ALA A 390 10.81 11.45 -15.70
C ALA A 390 9.77 10.31 -15.69
N VAL A 391 8.76 10.36 -16.57
CA VAL A 391 7.75 9.30 -16.73
C VAL A 391 8.38 7.96 -17.09
N GLU A 392 9.31 7.92 -18.06
CA GLU A 392 10.04 6.69 -18.40
C GLU A 392 10.73 6.07 -17.18
N LYS A 393 11.40 6.88 -16.37
CA LYS A 393 12.12 6.40 -15.18
C LYS A 393 11.18 5.99 -14.04
N ILE A 394 10.02 6.64 -13.90
CA ILE A 394 8.97 6.20 -12.95
C ILE A 394 8.38 4.86 -13.40
N LEU A 395 8.16 4.67 -14.71
CA LEU A 395 7.65 3.42 -15.28
C LEU A 395 8.68 2.28 -15.19
N GLU A 396 9.97 2.57 -15.39
CA GLU A 396 11.08 1.62 -15.17
C GLU A 396 11.11 1.13 -13.72
N LEU A 397 10.91 2.01 -12.74
CA LEU A 397 10.79 1.63 -11.33
C LEU A 397 9.48 0.87 -11.05
N ALA A 398 8.35 1.33 -11.60
CA ALA A 398 7.06 0.67 -11.44
C ALA A 398 7.09 -0.77 -11.98
N LEU A 399 7.75 -1.03 -13.11
CA LEU A 399 7.94 -2.36 -13.68
C LEU A 399 8.71 -3.29 -12.72
N GLN A 400 9.75 -2.78 -12.06
CA GLN A 400 10.50 -3.51 -11.03
C GLN A 400 9.64 -3.78 -9.78
N CYS A 401 8.86 -2.79 -9.33
CA CYS A 401 7.94 -2.94 -8.20
C CYS A 401 6.80 -3.94 -8.48
N LEU A 402 6.27 -3.95 -9.70
CA LEU A 402 5.18 -4.82 -10.16
C LEU A 402 5.65 -6.23 -10.57
N ALA A 403 6.94 -6.56 -10.38
CA ALA A 403 7.50 -7.83 -10.84
C ALA A 403 6.72 -9.05 -10.28
N PRO A 404 6.40 -10.07 -11.13
CA PRO A 404 5.56 -11.20 -10.72
C PRO A 404 6.10 -12.07 -9.58
N ARG A 405 7.40 -12.00 -9.28
CA ARG A 405 8.04 -12.72 -8.18
C ARG A 405 8.61 -11.74 -7.16
N ARG A 406 8.32 -11.93 -5.87
CA ARG A 406 8.71 -11.04 -4.77
C ARG A 406 10.22 -10.82 -4.64
N HIS A 407 11.03 -11.81 -5.01
CA HIS A 407 12.49 -11.69 -4.99
C HIS A 407 13.04 -10.70 -6.04
N SER A 408 12.33 -10.47 -7.15
CA SER A 408 12.74 -9.52 -8.21
C SER A 408 12.36 -8.08 -7.91
N ARG A 409 11.50 -7.84 -6.92
CA ARG A 409 11.09 -6.50 -6.50
C ARG A 409 12.18 -5.84 -5.65
N PRO A 410 12.45 -4.52 -5.81
CA PRO A 410 13.40 -3.79 -4.98
C PRO A 410 12.97 -3.75 -3.49
N SER A 411 13.84 -3.24 -2.62
CA SER A 411 13.44 -2.78 -1.28
C SER A 411 12.85 -1.36 -1.36
N MET A 412 11.99 -0.97 -0.41
CA MET A 412 11.39 0.37 -0.44
C MET A 412 12.43 1.49 -0.35
N ARG A 413 13.49 1.29 0.43
CA ARG A 413 14.67 2.18 0.46
C ARG A 413 15.23 2.39 -0.95
N ARG A 414 15.35 1.33 -1.75
CA ARG A 414 15.87 1.42 -3.11
C ARG A 414 14.91 2.16 -4.04
N CYS A 415 13.59 2.05 -3.83
CA CYS A 415 12.60 2.89 -4.52
C CYS A 415 12.81 4.37 -4.20
N ALA A 416 13.00 4.73 -2.93
CA ALA A 416 13.28 6.11 -2.52
C ALA A 416 14.60 6.65 -3.12
N GLU A 417 15.67 5.86 -3.11
CA GLU A 417 16.95 6.20 -3.73
C GLU A 417 16.87 6.44 -5.25
N ILE A 418 15.93 5.78 -5.93
CA ILE A 418 15.69 5.95 -7.37
C ILE A 418 14.81 7.19 -7.61
N LEU A 419 13.69 7.34 -6.89
CA LEU A 419 12.80 8.51 -7.00
C LEU A 419 13.51 9.83 -6.68
N TRP A 420 14.43 9.83 -5.72
CA TRP A 420 15.26 11.00 -5.41
C TRP A 420 16.12 11.44 -6.61
N ARG A 421 16.68 10.48 -7.38
CA ARG A 421 17.44 10.77 -8.62
C ARG A 421 16.51 11.34 -9.69
N ILE A 422 15.40 10.64 -9.97
CA ILE A 422 14.41 11.09 -10.96
C ILE A 422 13.94 12.53 -10.67
N ARG A 423 13.63 12.84 -9.40
CA ARG A 423 13.21 14.19 -8.99
C ARG A 423 14.34 15.23 -9.07
N LYS A 424 15.60 14.84 -8.89
CA LYS A 424 16.75 15.72 -9.12
C LYS A 424 16.90 16.00 -10.61
N ASP A 425 16.95 14.95 -11.43
CA ASP A 425 17.20 15.06 -12.87
C ASP A 425 16.04 15.80 -13.57
N HIS A 426 14.79 15.55 -13.15
CA HIS A 426 13.60 16.33 -13.56
C HIS A 426 13.73 17.82 -13.23
N ARG A 427 14.18 18.16 -12.01
CA ARG A 427 14.38 19.56 -11.60
C ARG A 427 15.50 20.23 -12.39
N ASP A 428 16.61 19.52 -12.60
CA ASP A 428 17.77 20.04 -13.33
C ASP A 428 17.44 20.27 -14.82
N LEU A 429 16.52 19.48 -15.40
CA LEU A 429 15.96 19.68 -16.74
C LEU A 429 14.85 20.73 -16.82
N SER A 430 14.11 20.97 -15.73
CA SER A 430 13.02 21.96 -15.66
C SER A 430 13.50 23.36 -15.25
N ALA A 431 14.79 23.53 -14.95
CA ALA A 431 15.36 24.82 -14.59
C ALA A 431 15.48 25.73 -15.84
N PRO A 432 15.05 27.01 -15.78
CA PRO A 432 15.26 27.94 -16.88
C PRO A 432 16.76 28.17 -17.08
N ASP A 433 17.21 27.99 -18.32
CA ASP A 433 18.61 27.71 -18.61
C ASP A 433 19.51 28.94 -18.47
N PHE A 434 20.49 28.90 -17.56
CA PHE A 434 21.51 29.95 -17.40
C PHE A 434 22.59 29.92 -18.53
N ARG A 435 22.36 29.12 -19.58
CA ARG A 435 23.32 28.78 -20.64
C ARG A 435 23.34 29.73 -21.86
N SER A 436 22.79 30.93 -21.74
CA SER A 436 22.81 31.95 -22.81
C SER A 436 24.12 32.76 -22.91
N PHE A 437 25.05 32.62 -21.95
CA PHE A 437 26.27 33.45 -21.85
C PHE A 437 27.60 32.67 -21.90
N SER A 438 27.81 31.78 -22.89
CA SER A 438 29.17 31.26 -23.22
C SER A 438 29.35 30.71 -24.65
N THR A 439 28.62 31.22 -25.65
CA THR A 439 28.74 30.76 -27.06
C THR A 439 28.84 31.90 -28.08
N ASN A 440 29.34 33.08 -27.71
CA ASN A 440 29.60 34.16 -28.68
C ASN A 440 30.70 35.17 -28.27
N SER A 441 31.91 34.68 -27.98
CA SER A 441 33.13 35.51 -28.04
C SER A 441 34.38 34.67 -28.28
N GLN A 442 34.82 34.63 -29.54
CA GLN A 442 36.18 34.38 -30.09
C GLN A 442 36.10 33.72 -31.48
N ARG A 443 35.65 34.48 -32.49
CA ARG A 443 35.82 34.07 -33.90
C ARG A 443 35.94 35.23 -34.90
N SER A 444 36.69 36.27 -34.54
CA SER A 444 36.89 37.47 -35.35
C SER A 444 38.24 38.15 -35.08
N ALA A 445 39.32 37.49 -35.48
CA ALA A 445 40.64 38.10 -35.66
C ALA A 445 41.30 37.49 -36.90
N SER A 446 41.06 38.09 -38.07
CA SER A 446 41.71 37.66 -39.32
C SER A 446 43.16 38.15 -39.37
N VAL A 447 44.00 37.37 -40.05
CA VAL A 447 45.37 37.73 -40.43
C VAL A 447 45.36 38.66 -41.66
N ARG A 448 46.46 39.42 -41.83
CA ARG A 448 46.77 40.43 -42.88
C ARG A 448 46.08 41.80 -42.70
N GLU A 449 46.70 42.92 -43.12
CA GLU A 449 47.88 43.07 -44.01
C GLU A 449 48.76 44.29 -43.70
N LYS A 450 50.02 44.22 -44.19
CA LYS A 450 51.15 45.19 -44.12
C LYS A 450 52.04 45.12 -42.87
#